data_AF-A0A392RZX6-F1
#
_entry.id   AF-A0A392RZX6-F1
#
_cell.length_a   1.000
_cell.length_b   1.000
_cell.length_c   1.000
_cell.angle_alpha   90.00
_cell.angle_beta   90.00
_cell.angle_gamma   90.00
#
_symmetry.space_group_name_H-M   'P 1'
#
loop_
_entity.id
_entity.type
_entity.pdbx_description
1 polymer ?
#
loop_
_entity_poly.entity_id
_entity_poly.type
_entity_poly.pdbx_seq_one_letter_code
_entity_poly.pdbx_strand_id
1 'polypeptide(L)'
;MRRALGAKNKFDFVDGTIPVPNPFDPSYKAWCRCNMLIHSWIMNSVEDSIAQSIVYLENAIDVWNELKERFSRGDFIHISELQIEIFGLKQ
;
A
#
# COMPACT_ATOMS: atom_id res chain seq x y z
N MET A 1 -1.85 -3.87 7.86
CA MET A 1 -0.47 -3.97 7.31
C MET A 1 0.63 -3.77 8.36
N ARG A 2 0.74 -2.61 9.03
CA ARG A 2 1.81 -2.30 10.00
C ARG A 2 2.06 -3.36 11.09
N ARG A 3 1.02 -3.88 11.76
CA ARG A 3 1.17 -4.91 12.81
C ARG A 3 1.68 -6.24 12.25
N ALA A 4 1.13 -6.70 11.12
CA ALA A 4 1.48 -7.98 10.52
C ALA A 4 2.91 -7.99 9.94
N LEU A 5 3.32 -6.91 9.27
CA LEU A 5 4.68 -6.77 8.74
C LEU A 5 5.69 -6.44 9.86
N GLY A 6 5.30 -5.62 10.82
CA GLY A 6 6.13 -5.26 11.98
C GLY A 6 6.48 -6.48 12.84
N ALA A 7 5.54 -7.41 13.06
CA ALA A 7 5.81 -8.65 13.76
C ALA A 7 6.87 -9.55 13.08
N LYS A 8 7.19 -9.27 11.81
CA LYS A 8 8.20 -10.00 11.02
C LYS A 8 9.43 -9.15 10.67
N ASN A 9 9.55 -7.93 11.20
CA ASN A 9 10.57 -6.95 10.82
C ASN A 9 10.60 -6.66 9.31
N LYS A 10 9.41 -6.56 8.71
CA LYS A 10 9.24 -6.32 7.26
C LYS A 10 8.53 -5.00 6.94
N PHE A 11 8.18 -4.22 7.95
CA PHE A 11 7.49 -2.95 7.72
C PHE A 11 8.40 -1.95 7.00
N ASP A 12 9.70 -2.06 7.24
CA ASP A 12 10.75 -1.20 6.69
C ASP A 12 10.85 -1.27 5.13
N PHE A 13 10.26 -2.30 4.51
CA PHE A 13 10.16 -2.45 3.06
C PHE A 13 8.99 -1.64 2.46
N VAL A 14 7.97 -1.32 3.24
CA VAL A 14 6.80 -0.54 2.78
C VAL A 14 6.87 0.92 3.19
N ASP A 15 7.59 1.25 4.27
CA ASP A 15 7.81 2.65 4.68
C ASP A 15 9.05 3.30 4.01
N GLY A 16 9.87 2.50 3.32
CA GLY A 16 11.04 2.95 2.59
C GLY A 16 12.31 3.10 3.43
N THR A 17 12.30 2.66 4.69
CA THR A 17 13.49 2.70 5.55
C THR A 17 14.62 1.82 4.99
N ILE A 18 14.28 0.69 4.33
CA ILE A 18 15.25 -0.14 3.60
C ILE A 18 15.18 0.20 2.11
N PRO A 19 16.15 0.96 1.56
CA PRO A 19 16.16 1.28 0.14
C PRO A 19 16.49 0.05 -0.70
N VAL A 20 16.20 0.13 -2.01
CA VAL A 20 16.61 -0.89 -2.97
C VAL A 20 18.14 -0.97 -2.97
N PRO A 21 18.73 -2.12 -2.59
CA PRO A 21 20.17 -2.28 -2.57
C PRO A 21 20.74 -2.32 -3.99
N ASN A 22 22.04 -2.07 -4.11
CA ASN A 22 22.74 -2.23 -5.38
C ASN A 22 22.64 -3.70 -5.86
N PRO A 23 22.45 -3.98 -7.16
CA PRO A 23 22.40 -5.36 -7.68
C PRO A 23 23.62 -6.23 -7.36
N PHE A 24 24.78 -5.61 -7.10
CA PHE A 24 26.02 -6.30 -6.71
C PHE A 24 26.17 -6.47 -5.19
N ASP A 25 25.24 -5.93 -4.40
CA ASP A 25 25.23 -6.11 -2.95
C ASP A 25 24.87 -7.57 -2.61
N PRO A 26 25.61 -8.24 -1.72
CA PRO A 26 25.29 -9.59 -1.27
C PRO A 26 23.86 -9.76 -0.72
N SER A 27 23.28 -8.68 -0.19
CA SER A 27 21.92 -8.66 0.35
C SER A 27 20.82 -8.54 -0.72
N TYR A 28 21.16 -8.17 -1.97
CA TYR A 28 20.17 -7.90 -3.04
C TYR A 28 19.20 -9.06 -3.24
N LYS A 29 19.69 -10.30 -3.32
CA LYS A 29 18.83 -11.48 -3.48
C LYS A 29 17.91 -11.73 -2.28
N ALA A 30 18.35 -11.40 -1.06
CA ALA A 30 17.51 -11.52 0.13
C ALA A 30 16.45 -10.42 0.16
N TRP A 31 16.83 -9.20 -0.24
CA TRP A 31 15.94 -8.07 -0.39
C TRP A 31 14.84 -8.36 -1.42
N CYS A 32 15.19 -8.79 -2.65
CA CYS A 32 14.22 -9.11 -3.70
C CYS A 32 13.20 -10.16 -3.24
N ARG A 33 13.64 -11.20 -2.54
CA ARG A 33 12.74 -12.23 -1.99
C ARG A 33 11.75 -11.64 -0.98
N CYS A 34 12.21 -10.76 -0.10
CA CYS A 34 11.32 -10.08 0.85
C CYS A 34 10.34 -9.14 0.14
N ASN A 35 10.82 -8.36 -0.82
CA ASN A 35 10.01 -7.49 -1.65
C ASN A 35 8.88 -8.27 -2.37
N MET A 36 9.23 -9.36 -3.08
CA MET A 36 8.25 -10.20 -3.79
C MET A 36 7.20 -10.82 -2.85
N LEU A 37 7.62 -11.25 -1.64
CA LEU A 37 6.71 -11.82 -0.66
C LEU A 37 5.71 -10.79 -0.15
N ILE A 38 6.16 -9.57 0.13
CA ILE A 38 5.29 -8.49 0.59
C ILE A 38 4.37 -8.06 -0.55
N HIS A 39 4.90 -7.92 -1.76
CA HIS A 39 4.13 -7.61 -2.97
C HIS A 39 2.99 -8.62 -3.17
N SER A 40 3.32 -9.92 -3.19
CA SER A 40 2.32 -10.99 -3.30
C SER A 40 1.30 -10.93 -2.16
N TRP A 41 1.72 -10.68 -0.93
CA TRP A 41 0.80 -10.54 0.20
C TRP A 41 -0.17 -9.38 0.02
N ILE A 42 0.30 -8.23 -0.47
CA ILE A 42 -0.56 -7.07 -0.76
C ILE A 42 -1.56 -7.41 -1.88
N MET A 43 -1.09 -7.97 -2.99
CA MET A 43 -1.93 -8.35 -4.13
C MET A 43 -3.05 -9.31 -3.75
N ASN A 44 -2.78 -10.26 -2.85
CA ASN A 44 -3.78 -11.21 -2.34
C ASN A 44 -4.67 -10.63 -1.21
N SER A 45 -4.39 -9.41 -0.75
CA SER A 45 -5.13 -8.77 0.36
C SER A 45 -6.05 -7.64 -0.12
N VAL A 46 -6.05 -7.32 -1.41
CA VAL A 46 -6.90 -6.29 -2.02
C VAL A 46 -7.89 -6.94 -2.98
N GLU A 47 -8.95 -6.21 -3.32
CA GLU A 47 -9.89 -6.65 -4.35
C GLU A 47 -9.22 -6.72 -5.72
N ASP A 48 -9.66 -7.64 -6.59
CA ASP A 48 -9.09 -7.85 -7.93
C ASP A 48 -9.03 -6.57 -8.77
N SER A 49 -10.05 -5.71 -8.66
CA SER A 49 -10.10 -4.42 -9.35
C SER A 49 -8.96 -3.48 -8.91
N ILE A 50 -8.60 -3.51 -7.63
CA ILE A 50 -7.47 -2.75 -7.07
C ILE A 50 -6.15 -3.44 -7.44
N ALA A 51 -6.07 -4.77 -7.33
CA ALA A 51 -4.90 -5.55 -7.71
C ALA A 51 -4.48 -5.26 -9.16
N GLN A 52 -5.43 -5.27 -10.09
CA GLN A 52 -5.17 -4.96 -11.51
C GLN A 52 -4.58 -3.56 -11.70
N SER A 53 -4.97 -2.58 -10.88
CA SER A 53 -4.46 -1.20 -10.98
C SER A 53 -3.04 -1.02 -10.43
N ILE A 54 -2.49 -1.99 -9.70
CA ILE A 54 -1.16 -1.89 -9.05
C ILE A 54 -0.19 -3.01 -9.49
N VAL A 55 -0.63 -3.95 -10.33
CA VAL A 55 0.15 -5.15 -10.73
C VAL A 55 1.45 -4.85 -11.47
N TYR A 56 1.56 -3.68 -12.11
CA TYR A 56 2.74 -3.27 -12.88
C TYR A 56 3.86 -2.70 -11.99
N LEU A 57 3.59 -2.45 -10.71
CA LEU A 57 4.57 -1.94 -9.76
C LEU A 57 5.41 -3.10 -9.24
N GLU A 58 6.74 -2.97 -9.30
CA GLU A 58 7.64 -4.07 -8.90
C GLU A 58 8.00 -4.06 -7.42
N ASN A 59 8.02 -2.88 -6.79
CA ASN A 59 8.39 -2.75 -5.38
C ASN A 59 7.18 -2.62 -4.46
N ALA A 60 7.25 -3.27 -3.31
CA ALA A 60 6.24 -3.21 -2.28
C ALA A 60 6.02 -1.78 -1.74
N ILE A 61 7.07 -0.94 -1.73
CA ILE A 61 6.96 0.48 -1.37
C ILE A 61 6.10 1.25 -2.38
N ASP A 62 6.28 1.01 -3.68
CA ASP A 62 5.54 1.70 -4.72
C ASP A 62 4.06 1.32 -4.67
N VAL A 63 3.78 0.02 -4.54
CA VAL A 63 2.42 -0.49 -4.32
C VAL A 63 1.79 0.13 -3.07
N TRP A 64 2.53 0.20 -1.97
CA TRP A 64 2.02 0.77 -0.73
C TRP A 64 1.73 2.28 -0.87
N ASN A 65 2.59 3.01 -1.57
CA ASN A 65 2.39 4.44 -1.82
C ASN A 65 1.18 4.69 -2.72
N GLU A 66 0.98 3.89 -3.77
CA GLU A 66 -0.20 3.98 -4.64
C GLU A 66 -1.49 3.72 -3.86
N LEU A 67 -1.52 2.64 -3.06
CA LEU A 67 -2.66 2.35 -2.19
C LEU A 67 -2.88 3.45 -1.16
N LYS A 68 -1.79 3.98 -0.58
CA LYS A 68 -1.87 5.08 0.37
C LYS A 68 -2.42 6.32 -0.32
N GLU A 69 -1.96 6.72 -1.49
CA GLU A 69 -2.50 7.87 -2.19
C GLU A 69 -3.99 7.70 -2.49
N ARG A 70 -4.37 6.53 -3.01
CA ARG A 70 -5.76 6.20 -3.35
C ARG A 70 -6.72 6.25 -2.17
N PHE A 71 -6.28 5.80 -0.99
CA PHE A 71 -7.16 5.65 0.19
C PHE A 71 -6.86 6.61 1.34
N SER A 72 -5.79 7.40 1.30
CA SER A 72 -5.44 8.38 2.35
C SER A 72 -6.14 9.72 2.18
N ARG A 73 -6.56 10.06 0.95
CA ARG A 73 -7.47 11.18 0.74
C ARG A 73 -8.81 10.73 1.30
N GLY A 74 -9.17 11.22 2.48
CA GLY A 74 -10.56 11.16 2.93
C GLY A 74 -11.42 11.67 1.79
N ASP A 75 -12.45 10.93 1.42
CA ASP A 75 -13.29 11.25 0.28
C ASP A 75 -14.05 12.54 0.60
N PHE A 76 -13.40 13.68 0.36
CA PHE A 76 -13.91 15.00 0.73
C PHE A 76 -15.21 15.28 -0.01
N ILE A 77 -15.35 14.72 -1.21
CA ILE A 77 -16.59 14.72 -1.99
C ILE A 77 -17.65 13.96 -1.20
N HIS A 78 -17.39 12.71 -0.81
CA HIS A 78 -18.35 11.91 -0.05
C HIS A 78 -18.68 12.50 1.33
N ILE A 79 -17.71 13.08 2.03
CA ILE A 79 -17.93 13.80 3.29
C ILE A 79 -18.85 15.01 3.05
N SER A 80 -18.64 15.76 1.97
CA SER A 80 -19.47 16.91 1.62
C SER A 80 -20.89 16.49 1.19
N GLU A 81 -21.01 15.42 0.42
CA GLU A 81 -22.30 14.83 0.02
C GLU A 81 -23.10 14.41 1.25
N LEU A 82 -22.49 13.66 2.18
CA LEU A 82 -23.12 13.26 3.43
C LEU A 82 -23.53 14.47 4.28
N GLN A 83 -22.72 15.53 4.32
CA GLN A 83 -23.06 16.76 5.03
C GLN A 83 -24.28 17.47 4.42
N ILE A 84 -24.37 17.53 3.09
CA ILE A 84 -25.53 18.09 2.37
C ILE A 84 -26.77 17.25 2.64
N GLU A 85 -26.66 15.92 2.58
CA GLU A 85 -27.77 15.00 2.82
C GLU A 85 -28.29 15.10 4.27
N ILE A 86 -27.38 15.17 5.25
CA ILE A 86 -27.74 15.42 6.67
C ILE A 86 -28.44 16.77 6.85
N PHE A 87 -28.01 17.82 6.13
CA PHE A 87 -28.67 19.12 6.20
C PHE A 87 -30.08 19.08 5.59
N GLY A 88 -30.25 18.36 4.48
CA GLY A 88 -31.55 18.14 3.83
C GLY A 88 -32.53 17.32 4.66
N LEU A 89 -32.05 16.38 5.46
CA LEU A 89 -32.89 15.55 6.35
C LEU A 89 -33.36 16.29 7.63
N LYS A 90 -32.79 17.47 7.93
CA LYS A 90 -33.18 18.29 9.11
C LYS A 90 -34.21 19.38 8.79
N GLN A 91 -34.76 19.40 7.58
CA GLN A 91 -35.78 20.34 7.12
C GLN A 91 -37.16 19.68 7.13
#